data_AF-A0A0K3B6E2-F1
#
_entry.id   AF-A0A0K3B6E2-F1
#
_cell.length_a   1.000
_cell.length_b   1.000
_cell.length_c   1.000
_cell.angle_alpha   90.00
_cell.angle_beta   90.00
_cell.angle_gamma   90.00
#
_symmetry.space_group_name_H-M   'P 1'
#
loop_
_entity.id
_entity.type
_entity.pdbx_description
1 polymer ?
#
loop_
_entity_poly.entity_id
_entity_poly.type
_entity_poly.pdbx_seq_one_letter_code
_entity_poly.pdbx_strand_id
1 'polypeptide(L)'
;MLDEITGPHGATRVNGALTDARRLLADTEAALRDRTLDAGAVSAAVSGTHEVISALTGLVQALMDHTPALVDRHGPDISTEVLADLRALHGCLTTGALLLAPTLEDLHVTGTEVPTPAG
;
A
#
# COMPACT_ATOMS: atom_id res chain seq x y z
N MET A 1 -21.40 2.34 31.52
CA MET A 1 -21.85 1.60 30.31
C MET A 1 -21.29 2.34 29.10
N LEU A 2 -19.98 2.24 28.85
CA LEU A 2 -19.25 3.00 27.82
C LEU A 2 -18.07 2.17 27.31
N ASP A 3 -18.33 1.04 26.64
CA ASP A 3 -17.28 0.17 26.06
C ASP A 3 -17.46 -0.10 24.56
N GLU A 4 -18.35 0.62 23.86
CA GLU A 4 -18.88 0.12 22.58
C GLU A 4 -18.74 1.08 21.38
N ILE A 5 -17.68 1.88 21.30
CA ILE A 5 -17.50 2.82 20.15
C ILE A 5 -16.22 2.54 19.34
N THR A 6 -15.40 1.56 19.74
CA THR A 6 -14.33 1.04 18.87
C THR A 6 -14.56 -0.45 18.68
N GLY A 7 -15.48 -0.80 17.78
CA GLY A 7 -15.81 -2.20 17.52
C GLY A 7 -14.54 -2.99 17.12
N PRO A 8 -14.41 -4.27 17.54
CA PRO A 8 -13.22 -5.09 17.31
C PRO A 8 -12.86 -5.25 15.81
N HIS A 9 -13.81 -5.02 14.93
CA HIS A 9 -13.67 -5.12 13.47
C HIS A 9 -12.77 -4.03 12.87
N GLY A 10 -12.77 -2.81 13.43
CA GLY A 10 -11.96 -1.69 12.92
C GLY A 10 -10.48 -1.87 13.21
N ALA A 11 -10.14 -2.19 14.47
CA ALA A 11 -8.78 -2.50 14.89
C ALA A 11 -8.23 -3.75 14.17
N THR A 12 -9.07 -4.76 13.93
CA THR A 12 -8.68 -5.96 13.18
C THR A 12 -8.36 -5.64 11.72
N ARG A 13 -9.12 -4.75 11.07
CA ARG A 13 -8.87 -4.33 9.68
C ARG A 13 -7.55 -3.56 9.55
N VAL A 14 -7.28 -2.60 10.46
CA VAL A 14 -6.03 -1.83 10.47
C VAL A 14 -4.82 -2.75 10.72
N ASN A 15 -4.93 -3.68 11.68
CA ASN A 15 -3.86 -4.64 11.98
C ASN A 15 -3.60 -5.61 10.83
N GLY A 16 -4.64 -6.06 10.13
CA GLY A 16 -4.52 -6.89 8.92
C GLY A 16 -3.77 -6.15 7.81
N ALA A 17 -4.22 -4.94 7.46
CA ALA A 17 -3.57 -4.11 6.44
C ALA A 17 -2.11 -3.80 6.77
N LEU A 18 -1.80 -3.53 8.06
CA LEU A 18 -0.42 -3.29 8.50
C LEU A 18 0.45 -4.55 8.40
N THR A 19 -0.10 -5.72 8.72
CA THR A 19 0.62 -7.00 8.61
C THR A 19 0.94 -7.31 7.15
N ASP A 20 -0.03 -7.12 6.25
CA ASP A 20 0.16 -7.31 4.82
C ASP A 20 1.20 -6.32 4.25
N ALA A 21 1.10 -5.04 4.59
CA ALA A 21 2.07 -4.02 4.15
C ALA A 21 3.51 -4.35 4.60
N ARG A 22 3.68 -4.82 5.85
CA ARG A 22 4.99 -5.23 6.37
C ARG A 22 5.56 -6.44 5.63
N ARG A 23 4.71 -7.44 5.35
CA ARG A 23 5.12 -8.63 4.59
C ARG A 23 5.58 -8.22 3.19
N LEU A 24 4.77 -7.44 2.47
CA LEU A 24 5.08 -6.98 1.12
C LEU A 24 6.36 -6.14 1.06
N LEU A 25 6.59 -5.28 2.05
CA LEU A 25 7.82 -4.51 2.14
C LEU A 25 9.04 -5.41 2.34
N ALA A 26 8.96 -6.37 3.26
CA ALA A 26 10.05 -7.31 3.51
C ALA A 26 10.39 -8.16 2.27
N ASP A 27 9.37 -8.64 1.55
CA ASP A 27 9.52 -9.43 0.33
C ASP A 27 10.16 -8.59 -0.80
N THR A 28 9.69 -7.34 -0.98
CA THR A 28 10.25 -6.41 -1.98
C THR A 28 11.70 -6.06 -1.68
N GLU A 29 12.03 -5.78 -0.41
CA GLU A 29 13.41 -5.53 0.01
C GLU A 29 14.30 -6.75 -0.19
N ALA A 30 13.81 -7.96 0.05
CA ALA A 30 14.57 -9.18 -0.17
C ALA A 30 14.89 -9.37 -1.66
N ALA A 31 13.92 -9.13 -2.54
CA ALA A 31 14.12 -9.18 -3.99
C ALA A 31 15.14 -8.14 -4.47
N LEU A 32 15.10 -6.92 -3.93
CA LEU A 32 16.06 -5.86 -4.27
C LEU A 32 17.48 -6.10 -3.77
N ARG A 33 17.66 -6.88 -2.70
CA ARG A 33 18.98 -7.24 -2.17
C ARG A 33 19.66 -8.36 -2.94
N ASP A 34 18.91 -9.14 -3.71
CA ASP A 34 19.51 -10.16 -4.55
C ASP A 34 20.37 -9.50 -5.65
N ARG A 35 21.62 -9.96 -5.78
CA ARG A 35 22.67 -9.24 -6.53
C ARG A 35 22.52 -9.35 -8.05
N THR A 36 21.64 -10.22 -8.52
CA THR A 36 21.31 -10.35 -9.93
C THR A 36 20.04 -9.56 -10.23
N LEU A 37 20.21 -8.26 -10.49
CA LEU A 37 19.16 -7.42 -11.08
C LEU A 37 19.00 -7.78 -12.56
N ASP A 38 18.45 -8.97 -12.82
CA ASP A 38 17.94 -9.29 -14.14
C ASP A 38 16.55 -8.63 -14.35
N ALA A 39 16.03 -8.72 -15.57
CA ALA A 39 14.73 -8.13 -15.91
C ALA A 39 13.58 -8.71 -15.05
N GLY A 40 13.69 -9.97 -14.61
CA GLY A 40 12.71 -10.60 -13.72
C GLY A 40 12.75 -10.01 -12.31
N ALA A 41 13.94 -9.79 -11.75
CA ALA A 41 14.13 -9.16 -10.46
C ALA A 41 13.63 -7.70 -10.44
N VAL A 42 13.90 -6.93 -11.51
CA VAL A 42 13.36 -5.57 -11.66
C VAL A 42 11.84 -5.60 -11.77
N SER A 43 11.28 -6.53 -12.55
CA SER A 43 9.82 -6.68 -12.67
C SER A 43 9.15 -7.01 -11.33
N ALA A 44 9.74 -7.95 -10.57
CA ALA A 44 9.28 -8.32 -9.24
C ALA A 44 9.38 -7.14 -8.26
N ALA A 45 10.45 -6.36 -8.31
CA ALA A 45 10.62 -5.18 -7.45
C ALA A 45 9.62 -4.07 -7.76
N VAL A 46 9.34 -3.78 -9.03
CA VAL A 46 8.33 -2.79 -9.44
C VAL A 46 6.93 -3.25 -9.03
N SER A 47 6.60 -4.53 -9.26
CA SER A 47 5.33 -5.14 -8.84
C SER A 47 5.15 -5.08 -7.33
N GLY A 48 6.17 -5.51 -6.56
CA GLY A 48 6.16 -5.46 -5.10
C GLY A 48 6.05 -4.04 -4.55
N THR A 49 6.72 -3.07 -5.18
CA THR A 49 6.58 -1.65 -4.82
C THR A 49 5.15 -1.15 -5.01
N HIS A 50 4.51 -1.51 -6.12
CA HIS A 50 3.10 -1.15 -6.38
C HIS A 50 2.14 -1.81 -5.38
N GLU A 51 2.38 -3.07 -5.00
CA GLU A 51 1.62 -3.76 -3.97
C GLU A 51 1.77 -3.09 -2.60
N VAL A 52 2.98 -2.68 -2.21
CA VAL A 52 3.23 -1.93 -0.98
C VAL A 52 2.48 -0.60 -0.98
N ILE A 53 2.55 0.17 -2.07
CA ILE A 53 1.83 1.46 -2.19
C ILE A 53 0.31 1.25 -2.09
N SER A 54 -0.21 0.19 -2.72
CA SER A 54 -1.63 -0.16 -2.66
C SER A 54 -2.07 -0.54 -1.24
N ALA A 55 -1.27 -1.34 -0.54
CA ALA A 55 -1.54 -1.72 0.86
C ALA A 55 -1.50 -0.51 1.80
N LEU A 56 -0.52 0.39 1.64
CA LEU A 56 -0.42 1.63 2.41
C LEU A 56 -1.61 2.57 2.12
N THR A 57 -2.04 2.68 0.86
CA THR A 57 -3.23 3.45 0.49
C THR A 57 -4.46 2.92 1.22
N GLY A 58 -4.66 1.60 1.23
CA GLY A 58 -5.75 0.95 1.96
C GLY A 58 -5.69 1.16 3.48
N LEU A 59 -4.49 1.12 4.07
CA LEU A 59 -4.29 1.40 5.49
C LEU A 59 -4.66 2.86 5.82
N VAL A 60 -4.19 3.82 5.05
CA VAL A 60 -4.48 5.25 5.26
C VAL A 60 -5.98 5.51 5.07
N GLN A 61 -6.63 4.89 4.09
CA GLN A 61 -8.09 4.95 3.95
C GLN A 61 -8.80 4.42 5.20
N ALA A 62 -8.38 3.26 5.72
CA ALA A 62 -8.96 2.73 6.96
C ALA A 62 -8.75 3.69 8.14
N LEU A 63 -7.60 4.37 8.25
CA LEU A 63 -7.36 5.38 9.28
C LEU A 63 -8.29 6.60 9.11
N MET A 64 -8.48 7.07 7.87
CA MET A 64 -9.41 8.17 7.56
C MET A 64 -10.85 7.84 7.99
N ASP A 65 -11.29 6.60 7.80
CA ASP A 65 -12.62 6.14 8.21
C ASP A 65 -12.80 6.16 9.74
N HIS A 66 -11.70 6.06 10.51
CA HIS A 66 -11.71 6.05 11.98
C HIS A 66 -11.44 7.43 12.60
N THR A 67 -11.00 8.43 11.83
CA THR A 67 -10.75 9.79 12.33
C THR A 67 -11.93 10.43 13.08
N PRO A 68 -13.21 10.22 12.70
CA PRO A 68 -14.33 10.73 13.48
C PRO A 68 -14.33 10.30 14.96
N ALA A 69 -13.84 9.10 15.28
CA ALA A 69 -13.71 8.63 16.66
C ALA A 69 -12.60 9.35 17.46
N LEU A 70 -11.70 10.09 16.79
CA LEU A 70 -10.72 10.95 17.46
C LEU A 70 -11.35 12.25 17.97
N VAL A 71 -12.42 12.74 17.33
CA VAL A 71 -13.15 13.96 17.75
C VAL A 71 -13.60 13.83 19.20
N ASP A 72 -14.17 12.67 19.56
CA ASP A 72 -14.70 12.41 20.91
C ASP A 72 -13.61 12.38 21.99
N ARG A 73 -12.35 12.07 21.63
CA ARG A 73 -11.24 11.89 22.58
C ARG A 73 -10.29 13.09 22.64
N HIS A 74 -10.09 13.79 21.53
CA HIS A 74 -9.03 14.80 21.38
C HIS A 74 -9.56 16.16 20.89
N GLY A 75 -10.86 16.27 20.61
CA GLY A 75 -11.49 17.49 20.11
C GLY A 75 -11.44 17.64 18.59
N PRO A 76 -12.22 18.59 18.05
CA PRO A 76 -12.43 18.74 16.61
C PRO A 76 -11.20 19.23 15.84
N ASP A 77 -10.36 20.07 16.45
CA ASP A 77 -9.20 20.67 15.78
C ASP A 77 -8.13 19.62 15.44
N ILE A 78 -7.75 18.79 16.42
CA ILE A 78 -6.79 17.69 16.23
C ILE A 78 -7.32 16.68 15.22
N SER A 79 -8.61 16.32 15.31
CA SER A 79 -9.21 15.40 14.34
C SER A 79 -9.20 15.96 12.92
N THR A 80 -9.36 17.27 12.75
CA THR A 80 -9.37 17.92 11.43
C THR A 80 -7.97 17.93 10.83
N GLU A 81 -6.96 18.26 11.63
CA GLU A 81 -5.55 18.26 11.20
C GLU A 81 -5.09 16.84 10.81
N VAL A 82 -5.33 15.85 11.67
CA VAL A 82 -5.01 14.44 11.37
C VAL A 82 -5.70 13.97 10.09
N LEU A 83 -6.97 14.32 9.88
CA LEU A 83 -7.67 13.97 8.66
C LEU A 83 -7.08 14.65 7.42
N ALA A 84 -6.64 15.91 7.55
CA ALA A 84 -5.98 16.64 6.46
C ALA A 84 -4.65 15.97 6.06
N ASP A 85 -3.83 15.61 7.04
CA ASP A 85 -2.55 14.92 6.82
C ASP A 85 -2.76 13.53 6.19
N LEU A 86 -3.74 12.75 6.68
CA LEU A 86 -4.08 11.45 6.11
C LEU A 86 -4.56 11.58 4.66
N ARG A 87 -5.33 12.62 4.33
CA ARG A 87 -5.74 12.90 2.94
C ARG A 87 -4.56 13.27 2.06
N ALA A 88 -3.64 14.08 2.56
CA ALA A 88 -2.42 14.44 1.83
C ALA A 88 -1.58 13.19 1.53
N LEU A 89 -1.37 12.34 2.55
CA LEU A 89 -0.66 11.07 2.40
C LEU A 89 -1.36 10.12 1.42
N HIS A 90 -2.69 9.96 1.52
CA HIS A 90 -3.48 9.18 0.57
C HIS A 90 -3.27 9.66 -0.87
N GLY A 91 -3.28 10.97 -1.08
CA GLY A 91 -3.01 11.59 -2.37
C GLY A 91 -1.62 11.24 -2.90
N CYS A 92 -0.58 11.40 -2.07
CA CYS A 92 0.79 11.05 -2.45
C CYS A 92 0.95 9.59 -2.85
N LEU A 93 0.37 8.66 -2.08
CA LEU A 93 0.42 7.23 -2.39
C LEU A 93 -0.34 6.90 -3.68
N THR A 94 -1.52 7.49 -3.88
CA THR A 94 -2.31 7.33 -5.11
C THR A 94 -1.51 7.81 -6.32
N THR A 95 -0.88 9.00 -6.24
CA THR A 95 -0.01 9.50 -7.31
C THR A 95 1.18 8.57 -7.54
N GLY A 96 1.82 8.07 -6.48
CA GLY A 96 2.90 7.09 -6.60
C GLY A 96 2.50 5.83 -7.37
N ALA A 97 1.32 5.27 -7.08
CA ALA A 97 0.80 4.12 -7.81
C ALA A 97 0.57 4.44 -9.30
N LEU A 98 -0.01 5.60 -9.62
CA LEU A 98 -0.23 6.04 -11.00
C LEU A 98 1.08 6.23 -11.79
N LEU A 99 2.15 6.66 -11.13
CA LEU A 99 3.46 6.80 -11.76
C LEU A 99 4.12 5.45 -12.09
N LEU A 100 3.79 4.39 -11.34
CA LEU A 100 4.29 3.04 -11.59
C LEU A 100 3.46 2.26 -12.63
N ALA A 101 2.19 2.63 -12.83
CA ALA A 101 1.27 1.91 -13.71
C ALA A 101 1.79 1.70 -15.14
N PRO A 102 2.40 2.70 -15.83
CA PRO A 102 2.95 2.47 -17.17
C PRO A 102 4.07 1.43 -17.17
N THR A 103 4.95 1.48 -16.16
CA THR A 103 6.06 0.51 -16.04
C THR A 103 5.53 -0.91 -15.80
N LEU A 104 4.44 -1.07 -15.04
CA LEU A 104 3.81 -2.38 -14.85
C LEU A 104 3.20 -2.93 -16.14
N GLU A 105 2.56 -2.08 -16.94
CA GLU A 105 2.01 -2.47 -18.24
C GLU A 105 3.12 -2.95 -19.19
N ASP A 106 4.22 -2.19 -19.29
CA ASP A 106 5.37 -2.55 -20.12
C ASP A 106 6.01 -3.89 -19.70
N LEU A 107 6.07 -4.15 -18.39
CA LEU A 107 6.56 -5.41 -17.83
C LEU A 107 5.63 -6.59 -18.11
N HIS A 108 4.32 -6.36 -18.15
CA HIS A 108 3.34 -7.40 -18.48
C HIS A 108 3.46 -7.84 -19.94
N VAL A 109 3.67 -6.89 -20.86
CA VAL A 109 3.86 -7.15 -22.30
C VAL A 109 5.15 -7.94 -22.55
N THR A 110 6.26 -7.53 -21.95
CA THR A 110 7.59 -8.14 -22.17
C THR A 110 7.73 -9.54 -21.56
N GLY A 111 6.96 -9.90 -20.53
CA GLY A 111 6.93 -11.25 -19.95
C GLY A 111 6.26 -12.32 -20.83
N THR A 112 5.52 -11.92 -21.88
CA THR A 112 4.76 -12.85 -22.75
C THR A 112 5.48 -13.19 -24.07
N GLU A 113 6.59 -12.53 -24.39
CA GLU A 113 7.36 -12.77 -25.60
C GLU A 113 8.61 -13.64 -25.32
N VAL A 114 8.41 -14.95 -25.17
CA VAL A 114 9.46 -15.93 -25.50
C VAL A 114 8.96 -16.76 -26.68
N PRO A 115 9.28 -16.38 -27.93
CA PRO A 115 9.08 -17.26 -29.06
C PRO A 115 9.96 -18.49 -28.87
N THR A 116 9.33 -19.65 -28.69
CA THR A 116 10.01 -20.94 -28.81
C THR A 116 10.52 -21.04 -30.26
N PRO A 117 11.83 -21.23 -30.52
CA PRO A 117 12.29 -21.42 -31.87
C PRO A 117 11.65 -22.69 -32.42
N ALA A 118 10.83 -22.55 -33.47
CA ALA A 118 10.35 -23.66 -34.25
C ALA A 118 11.58 -24.33 -34.90
N GLY A 119 11.84 -25.58 -34.49
CA GLY A 119 12.85 -26.44 -35.11
C GLY A 119 12.45 -26.91 -36.50
#